data_AF-A0A972V6Y2-F1
#
_entry.id   AF-A0A972V6Y2-F1
#
_cell.length_a   1.000
_cell.length_b   1.000
_cell.length_c   1.000
_cell.angle_alpha   90.00
_cell.angle_beta   90.00
_cell.angle_gamma   90.00
#
_symmetry.space_group_name_H-M   'P 1'
#
loop_
_entity.id
_entity.type
_entity.pdbx_description
1 polymer ?
#
loop_
_entity_poly.entity_id
_entity_poly.type
_entity_poly.pdbx_seq_one_letter_code
_entity_poly.pdbx_strand_id
1 'polypeptide(L)'
;MNELAAYLNIAGLFLDIAGASLIFKFGLPERISRTGSSFLLLEGTDEGEVKRANVYDTWARAGLTLLILGFAVQAAGNSTTFWN
;
A
#
# COMPACT_ATOMS: atom_id res chain seq x y z
N MET A 1 -29.13 -12.45 3.54
CA MET A 1 -27.71 -12.77 3.23
C MET A 1 -27.01 -11.63 2.48
N ASN A 2 -27.73 -10.79 1.73
CA ASN A 2 -27.17 -9.63 1.01
C ASN A 2 -26.52 -8.55 1.91
N GLU A 3 -27.06 -8.33 3.11
CA GLU A 3 -26.51 -7.36 4.07
C GLU A 3 -25.06 -7.70 4.49
N LEU A 4 -24.77 -8.99 4.71
CA LEU A 4 -23.42 -9.44 5.10
C LEU A 4 -22.40 -9.16 3.98
N ALA A 5 -22.78 -9.42 2.73
CA ALA A 5 -21.94 -9.11 1.57
C ALA A 5 -21.70 -7.60 1.43
N ALA A 6 -22.71 -6.78 1.70
CA ALA A 6 -22.56 -5.32 1.70
C ALA A 6 -21.56 -4.85 2.78
N TYR A 7 -21.65 -5.38 4.01
CA TYR A 7 -20.70 -5.05 5.07
C TYR A 7 -19.27 -5.48 4.73
N LEU A 8 -19.08 -6.67 4.16
CA LEU A 8 -17.76 -7.15 3.73
C LEU A 8 -17.18 -6.28 2.61
N ASN A 9 -17.99 -5.89 1.63
CA ASN A 9 -17.55 -5.02 0.55
C ASN A 9 -17.13 -3.64 1.05
N ILE A 10 -17.92 -3.03 1.94
CA ILE A 10 -17.60 -1.73 2.54
C ILE A 10 -16.31 -1.83 3.38
N ALA A 11 -16.18 -2.87 4.21
CA ALA A 11 -14.98 -3.09 5.02
C ALA A 11 -13.73 -3.27 4.15
N GLY A 12 -13.82 -4.08 3.10
CA GLY A 12 -12.72 -4.28 2.15
C GLY A 12 -12.35 -3.00 1.40
N LEU A 13 -13.33 -2.17 1.04
CA LEU A 13 -13.07 -0.88 0.39
C LEU A 13 -12.27 0.08 1.29
N PHE A 14 -12.59 0.13 2.59
CA PHE A 14 -11.82 0.94 3.54
C PHE A 14 -10.38 0.45 3.69
N LEU A 15 -10.20 -0.88 3.72
CA LEU A 15 -8.87 -1.52 3.70
C LEU A 15 -8.07 -1.11 2.46
N ASP A 16 -8.69 -1.12 1.29
CA ASP A 16 -8.04 -0.76 0.05
C ASP A 16 -7.64 0.72 0.01
N ILE A 17 -8.53 1.62 0.44
CA ILE A 17 -8.25 3.06 0.51
C ILE A 17 -7.09 3.33 1.48
N ALA A 18 -7.07 2.68 2.63
CA ALA A 18 -6.00 2.81 3.60
C ALA A 18 -4.67 2.26 3.04
N GLY A 19 -4.70 1.09 2.40
CA GLY A 19 -3.53 0.47 1.77
C GLY A 19 -2.95 1.31 0.63
N ALA A 20 -3.81 1.80 -0.27
CA ALA A 20 -3.43 2.70 -1.35
C ALA A 20 -2.82 4.01 -0.82
N SER A 21 -3.38 4.58 0.24
CA SER A 21 -2.85 5.80 0.89
C SER A 21 -1.46 5.57 1.49
N LEU A 22 -1.22 4.41 2.11
CA LEU A 22 0.08 4.02 2.64
C LEU A 22 1.11 3.85 1.52
N ILE A 23 0.77 3.15 0.44
CA ILE A 23 1.69 3.00 -0.71
C ILE A 23 1.96 4.35 -1.36
N PHE A 24 0.96 5.20 -1.52
CA PHE A 24 1.16 6.53 -2.09
C PHE A 24 2.13 7.38 -1.27
N LYS A 25 2.06 7.27 0.06
CA LYS A 25 2.92 8.03 0.97
C LYS A 25 4.33 7.41 1.13
N PHE A 26 4.45 6.09 1.14
CA PHE A 26 5.68 5.40 1.54
C PHE A 26 6.31 4.50 0.46
N GLY A 27 5.53 4.06 -0.53
CA GLY A 27 5.97 3.12 -1.57
C GLY A 27 6.40 3.75 -2.89
N LEU A 28 6.24 5.06 -3.06
CA LEU A 28 6.85 5.76 -4.17
C LEU A 28 8.30 6.09 -3.80
N PRO A 29 9.31 5.50 -4.48
CA PRO A 29 10.70 5.90 -4.27
C PRO A 29 10.82 7.40 -4.51
N GLU A 30 11.69 8.06 -3.74
CA GLU A 30 11.96 9.49 -3.89
C GLU A 30 12.15 9.81 -5.37
N ARG A 31 11.26 10.68 -5.85
CA ARG A 31 11.14 11.01 -7.26
C ARG A 31 12.54 11.33 -7.78
N ILE A 32 13.01 10.55 -8.76
CA ILE A 32 14.09 10.93 -9.67
C ILE A 32 13.93 12.44 -9.92
N SER A 33 14.94 13.21 -9.54
CA SER A 33 14.81 14.67 -9.44
C SER A 33 14.27 15.21 -10.77
N ARG A 34 13.07 15.79 -10.76
CA ARG A 34 12.47 16.40 -11.97
C ARG A 34 13.26 17.62 -12.45
N THR A 35 14.23 18.04 -11.66
CA THR A 35 15.15 19.14 -11.87
C THR A 35 16.45 18.74 -12.59
N GLY A 36 16.68 17.44 -12.87
CA GLY A 36 17.88 16.98 -13.60
C GLY A 36 19.19 17.19 -12.84
N SER A 37 19.14 17.48 -11.54
CA SER A 37 20.32 17.67 -10.69
C SER A 37 20.82 16.29 -10.26
N SER A 38 21.88 15.80 -10.90
CA SER A 38 22.65 14.66 -10.39
C SER A 38 23.59 15.19 -9.32
N PHE A 39 23.25 15.03 -8.04
CA PHE A 39 24.24 15.20 -7.00
C PHE A 39 25.21 14.02 -7.12
N LEU A 40 26.49 14.31 -7.39
CA LEU A 40 27.58 13.36 -7.23
C LEU A 40 27.62 12.97 -5.75
N LEU A 41 27.01 11.84 -5.41
CA LEU A 41 27.14 11.21 -4.11
C LEU A 41 28.63 10.84 -3.96
N LEU A 42 29.36 11.59 -3.14
CA LEU A 42 30.63 11.14 -2.62
C LEU A 42 30.40 9.78 -1.96
N GLU A 43 31.28 8.84 -2.26
CA GLU A 43 31.26 7.43 -1.87
C GLU A 43 31.24 7.26 -0.34
N GLY A 44 30.09 7.46 0.27
CA GLY A 44 29.85 7.34 1.70
C GLY A 44 28.41 6.94 1.92
N THR A 45 28.19 5.70 2.33
CA THR A 45 26.86 5.20 2.71
C THR A 45 26.44 5.88 4.01
N ASP A 46 25.52 6.84 3.94
CA ASP A 46 24.90 7.39 5.14
C ASP A 46 23.95 6.34 5.74
N GLU A 47 24.38 5.69 6.84
CA GLU A 47 23.57 4.71 7.56
C GLU A 47 22.22 5.27 8.02
N GLY A 48 22.11 6.59 8.21
CA GLY A 48 20.87 7.28 8.54
C GLY A 48 19.85 7.27 7.39
N GLU A 49 20.31 7.48 6.16
CA GLU A 49 19.46 7.40 4.96
C GLU A 49 18.98 5.96 4.70
N VAL A 50 19.88 4.98 4.87
CA VAL A 50 19.54 3.55 4.72
C VAL A 50 18.46 3.12 5.72
N LYS A 51 18.55 3.55 6.97
CA LYS A 51 17.54 3.25 8.00
C LYS A 51 16.18 3.87 7.66
N ARG A 52 16.16 5.09 7.12
CA ARG A 52 14.92 5.74 6.67
C ARG A 52 14.31 5.00 5.49
N ALA A 53 15.10 4.63 4.49
CA ALA A 53 14.63 3.85 3.35
C ALA A 53 13.96 2.53 3.78
N ASN A 54 14.56 1.79 4.72
CA ASN A 54 14.00 0.52 5.22
C ASN A 54 12.63 0.70 5.91
N VAL A 55 12.45 1.80 6.66
CA VAL A 55 11.15 2.11 7.29
C VAL A 55 10.09 2.38 6.23
N TYR A 56 10.43 3.17 5.20
CA TYR A 56 9.53 3.48 4.09
C TYR A 56 9.14 2.21 3.32
N ASP A 57 10.10 1.36 2.99
CA ASP A 57 9.84 0.07 2.34
C ASP A 57 8.93 -0.84 3.17
N THR A 58 9.10 -0.83 4.49
CA THR A 58 8.25 -1.63 5.39
C THR A 58 6.81 -1.12 5.37
N TRP A 59 6.60 0.19 5.43
CA TRP A 59 5.26 0.79 5.34
C TRP A 59 4.61 0.62 3.97
N ALA A 60 5.40 0.66 2.89
CA ALA A 60 4.95 0.36 1.54
C ALA A 60 4.45 -1.09 1.42
N ARG A 61 5.21 -2.05 1.95
CA ARG A 61 4.81 -3.46 2.02
C ARG A 61 3.55 -3.65 2.85
N ALA A 62 3.44 -2.98 4.00
CA ALA A 62 2.23 -3.02 4.82
C ALA A 62 1.00 -2.50 4.06
N GLY A 63 1.15 -1.41 3.30
CA GLY A 63 0.09 -0.87 2.43
C GLY A 63 -0.33 -1.87 1.34
N LEU A 64 0.63 -2.58 0.74
CA LEU A 64 0.35 -3.63 -0.24
C LEU A 64 -0.40 -4.81 0.39
N THR A 65 -0.01 -5.24 1.59
CA THR A 65 -0.72 -6.29 2.31
C THR A 65 -2.17 -5.89 2.61
N LEU A 66 -2.42 -4.64 3.00
CA LEU A 66 -3.78 -4.13 3.23
C LEU A 66 -4.65 -4.17 1.99
N LEU A 67 -4.11 -3.80 0.81
CA LEU A 67 -4.83 -3.93 -0.46
C LEU A 67 -5.19 -5.38 -0.80
N ILE A 68 -4.24 -6.29 -0.65
CA ILE A 68 -4.49 -7.72 -0.95
C ILE A 68 -5.59 -8.26 -0.03
N LEU A 69 -5.55 -7.92 1.26
CA LEU A 69 -6.58 -8.31 2.21
C LEU A 69 -7.93 -7.65 1.92
N GLY A 70 -7.96 -6.35 1.58
CA GLY A 70 -9.18 -5.63 1.22
C GLY A 70 -9.88 -6.26 0.04
N PHE A 71 -9.16 -6.51 -1.06
CA PHE A 71 -9.68 -7.24 -2.22
C PHE A 71 -10.13 -8.66 -1.87
N ALA A 72 -9.39 -9.40 -1.03
CA ALA A 72 -9.79 -10.74 -0.62
C ALA A 72 -11.11 -10.74 0.17
N VAL A 73 -11.30 -9.75 1.06
CA VAL A 73 -12.55 -9.57 1.82
C VAL A 73 -13.72 -9.22 0.89
N GLN A 74 -13.53 -8.32 -0.08
CA GLN A 74 -14.56 -8.02 -1.09
C GLN A 74 -14.91 -9.26 -1.92
N ALA A 75 -13.90 -10.01 -2.36
CA ALA A 75 -14.10 -11.24 -3.13
C ALA A 75 -14.92 -12.28 -2.34
N ALA A 76 -14.63 -12.45 -1.04
CA ALA A 76 -15.40 -13.34 -0.17
C ALA A 76 -16.87 -12.89 -0.02
N GLY A 77 -17.09 -11.58 0.16
CA GLY A 77 -18.44 -11.00 0.19
C GLY A 77 -19.22 -11.24 -1.10
N ASN A 78 -18.60 -11.01 -2.24
CA ASN A 78 -19.22 -11.22 -3.55
C ASN A 78 -19.51 -12.70 -3.85
N SER A 79 -18.59 -13.59 -3.47
CA SER A 79 -18.77 -15.04 -3.61
C SER A 79 -20.00 -15.54 -2.86
N THR A 80 -20.26 -14.99 -1.67
CA THR A 80 -21.44 -15.36 -0.87
C THR A 80 -22.76 -14.94 -1.51
N THR A 81 -22.76 -13.87 -2.31
CA THR A 81 -23.94 -13.40 -3.06
C THR A 81 -24.19 -14.22 -4.31
N PHE A 82 -23.14 -14.68 -5.00
CA PHE A 82 -23.27 -15.39 -6.29
C PHE A 82 -23.86 -16.81 -6.18
N TRP A 83 -23.68 -17.48 -5.04
CA TRP A 83 -24.16 -18.85 -4.80
C TRP A 83 -25.55 -18.94 -4.12
N ASN A 84 -26.19 -17.81 -3.82
CA ASN A 84 -27.58 -17.73 -3.32
C ASN A 84 -28.53 -17.23 -4.39
#